data_AF-A0A3D5BUB1-F1
#
_entry.id   AF-A0A3D5BUB1-F1
#
_cell.length_a   1.000
_cell.length_b   1.000
_cell.length_c   1.000
_cell.angle_alpha   90.00
_cell.angle_beta   90.00
_cell.angle_gamma   90.00
#
_symmetry.space_group_name_H-M   'P 1'
#
loop_
_entity.id
_entity.type
_entity.pdbx_description
1 polymer ?
#
loop_
_entity_poly.entity_id
_entity_poly.type
_entity_poly.pdbx_seq_one_letter_code
_entity_poly.pdbx_strand_id
1 'polypeptide(L)'
;MTALSADKNIQRTEGVTHPFPVDDGDKIYAGALVCVNADGYLVPGGDTAGLIFVGVSEEQKDNTSGDDGDLTCSVRRRGLFRCAIAAATQANVGDNVFLVDDQTVGLAATTTNDIFCGIIAAFIDTTHVWVDIEPAIRQADVATHIADASGAHSASAISILDEGTHTETGDVEAALQEIYASLLTAKGVIQIPMPVITDAGVALAAFTSADAATMGYCVTAKGLGIRWNNHATPGAVGTKVIMPPDADVTANAVLHILAAKTGATAGDATKFTVGAYNNDVGAAYDADDTFGGDTSAMTGDATAKTVQEVTLTLALANLTAYPAAVELTIKPKDGTLGVDDVIMLAAWIEYKKKLLTA
;
A
#
# COMPACT_ATOMS: atom_id res chain seq x y z
N MET A 1 1.24 22.93 38.46
CA MET A 1 2.47 22.35 39.04
C MET A 1 2.74 23.04 40.35
N THR A 2 2.70 22.31 41.46
CA THR A 2 2.93 22.88 42.79
C THR A 2 4.42 23.11 42.95
N ALA A 3 4.85 24.37 42.89
CA ALA A 3 6.25 24.73 43.15
C ALA A 3 6.56 24.50 44.64
N LEU A 4 7.75 23.99 44.96
CA LEU A 4 8.22 23.92 46.33
C LEU A 4 8.36 25.35 46.87
N SER A 5 7.63 25.67 47.94
CA SER A 5 7.68 26.97 48.60
C SER A 5 8.75 27.06 49.71
N ALA A 6 9.38 25.93 50.01
CA ALA A 6 10.54 25.79 50.89
C ALA A 6 11.29 24.50 50.52
N ASP A 7 12.53 24.36 51.01
CA ASP A 7 13.32 23.15 50.83
C ASP A 7 12.55 21.94 51.36
N LYS A 8 12.34 20.95 50.49
CA LYS A 8 11.73 19.68 50.85
C LYS A 8 12.82 18.64 50.91
N ASN A 9 13.06 18.09 52.10
CA ASN A 9 13.93 16.92 52.22
C ASN A 9 13.18 15.68 51.68
N ILE A 10 13.44 15.32 50.42
CA ILE A 10 12.94 14.08 49.82
C ILE A 10 13.83 12.95 50.33
N GLN A 11 13.27 12.10 51.20
CA GLN A 11 14.00 10.99 51.79
C GLN A 11 14.33 9.95 50.72
N ARG A 12 15.57 9.44 50.72
CA ARG A 12 16.04 8.38 49.83
C ARG A 12 16.39 7.16 50.67
N THR A 13 16.00 5.98 50.18
CA THR A 13 16.49 4.68 50.65
C THR A 13 17.16 3.92 49.49
N GLU A 14 18.03 2.96 49.79
CA GLU A 14 18.69 2.14 48.77
C GLU A 14 17.74 1.11 48.14
N GLY A 15 16.63 0.77 48.82
CA GLY A 15 15.57 -0.08 48.30
C GLY A 15 15.96 -1.54 48.04
N VAL A 16 17.13 -1.98 48.53
CA VAL A 16 17.64 -3.36 48.38
C VAL A 16 16.75 -4.35 49.13
N THR A 17 16.40 -4.01 50.37
CA THR A 17 15.36 -4.66 51.16
C THR A 17 14.26 -3.64 51.40
N HIS A 18 13.02 -4.03 51.17
CA HIS A 18 11.85 -3.18 51.39
C HIS A 18 10.75 -3.95 52.12
N PRO A 19 10.19 -3.41 53.20
CA PRO A 19 9.05 -4.03 53.86
C PRO A 19 7.78 -3.83 53.02
N PHE A 20 7.03 -4.91 52.79
CA PHE A 20 5.71 -4.88 52.18
C PHE A 20 4.66 -5.39 53.18
N PRO A 21 3.45 -4.79 53.22
CA PRO A 21 2.34 -5.32 54.01
C PRO A 21 1.88 -6.67 53.43
N VAL A 22 1.57 -7.64 54.29
CA VAL A 22 1.13 -8.99 53.92
C VAL A 22 -0.40 -9.02 53.81
N ASP A 23 -0.92 -9.74 52.83
CA ASP A 23 -2.37 -9.95 52.62
C ASP A 23 -3.03 -10.66 53.80
N ASP A 24 -4.34 -10.53 53.98
CA ASP A 24 -5.09 -11.34 54.94
C ASP A 24 -4.99 -12.84 54.58
N GLY A 25 -5.13 -13.71 55.58
CA GLY A 25 -5.19 -15.16 55.34
C GLY A 25 -3.88 -15.82 54.86
N ASP A 26 -2.85 -15.04 54.56
CA ASP A 26 -1.63 -15.52 53.92
C ASP A 26 -0.46 -15.73 54.89
N LYS A 27 0.38 -16.72 54.54
CA LYS A 27 1.62 -17.02 55.24
C LYS A 27 2.80 -16.98 54.28
N ILE A 28 3.72 -16.07 54.54
CA ILE A 28 4.96 -15.91 53.77
C ILE A 28 6.09 -16.61 54.52
N TYR A 29 6.74 -17.57 53.87
CA TYR A 29 7.93 -18.23 54.41
C TYR A 29 9.19 -17.43 54.11
N ALA A 30 10.21 -17.55 54.98
CA ALA A 30 11.52 -16.99 54.70
C ALA A 30 12.14 -17.71 53.49
N GLY A 31 12.64 -16.95 52.52
CA GLY A 31 13.19 -17.46 51.26
C GLY A 31 12.16 -17.72 50.16
N ALA A 32 10.87 -17.48 50.41
CA ALA A 32 9.83 -17.62 49.40
C ALA A 32 9.94 -16.55 48.31
N LEU A 33 9.66 -16.95 47.07
CA LEU A 33 9.37 -16.02 45.98
C LEU A 33 8.02 -15.36 46.27
N VAL A 34 7.96 -14.04 46.19
CA VAL A 34 6.77 -13.29 46.60
C VAL A 34 6.31 -12.32 45.52
N CYS A 35 4.99 -12.17 45.44
CA CYS A 35 4.32 -11.26 44.53
C CYS A 35 3.50 -10.23 45.31
N VAL A 36 3.15 -9.15 44.65
CA VAL A 36 2.08 -8.25 45.10
C VAL A 36 0.82 -8.50 44.29
N ASN A 37 -0.32 -8.53 44.99
CA ASN A 37 -1.63 -8.58 44.37
C ASN A 37 -2.03 -7.20 43.82
N ALA A 38 -3.21 -7.13 43.19
CA ALA A 38 -3.72 -5.88 42.60
C ALA A 38 -3.99 -4.79 43.65
N ASP A 39 -4.24 -5.18 44.91
CA ASP A 39 -4.47 -4.28 46.04
C ASP A 39 -3.17 -3.80 46.70
N GLY A 40 -2.02 -4.31 46.24
CA GLY A 40 -0.68 -3.90 46.66
C GLY A 40 -0.16 -4.63 47.90
N TYR A 41 -0.82 -5.71 48.31
CA TYR A 41 -0.40 -6.56 49.43
C TYR A 41 0.43 -7.74 48.97
N LEU A 42 1.30 -8.21 49.87
CA LEU A 42 2.24 -9.28 49.60
C LEU A 42 1.57 -10.64 49.76
N VAL A 43 1.63 -11.44 48.70
CA VAL A 43 1.10 -12.81 48.63
C VAL A 43 2.23 -13.80 48.28
N PRO A 44 2.07 -15.10 48.61
CA PRO A 44 2.98 -16.13 48.11
C PRO A 44 3.07 -16.08 46.58
N GLY A 45 4.27 -16.27 46.05
CA GLY A 45 4.49 -16.29 44.62
C GLY A 45 3.68 -17.40 43.95
N GLY A 46 3.06 -17.09 42.81
CA GLY A 46 2.38 -18.07 42.00
C GLY A 46 2.02 -17.53 40.64
N ASP A 47 1.76 -18.44 39.71
CA ASP A 47 1.34 -18.12 38.35
C ASP A 47 -0.15 -17.75 38.27
N THR A 48 -0.57 -16.76 39.06
CA THR A 48 -1.95 -16.26 39.08
C THR A 48 -2.03 -14.91 38.36
N ALA A 49 -3.03 -14.76 37.49
CA ALA A 49 -3.22 -13.55 36.71
C ALA A 49 -3.28 -12.29 37.60
N GLY A 50 -2.55 -11.24 37.21
CA GLY A 50 -2.55 -9.95 37.90
C GLY A 50 -1.55 -9.83 39.05
N LEU A 51 -0.81 -10.90 39.38
CA LEU A 51 0.29 -10.81 40.35
C LEU A 51 1.54 -10.19 39.71
N ILE A 52 2.25 -9.37 40.48
CA ILE A 52 3.53 -8.76 40.07
C ILE A 52 4.62 -9.28 40.99
N PHE A 53 5.64 -9.92 40.43
CA PHE A 53 6.77 -10.40 41.20
C PHE A 53 7.60 -9.24 41.76
N VAL A 54 7.89 -9.27 43.07
CA VAL A 54 8.59 -8.16 43.75
C VAL A 54 9.90 -8.55 44.42
N GLY A 55 10.18 -9.85 44.58
CA GLY A 55 11.46 -10.34 45.06
C GLY A 55 11.35 -11.59 45.92
N VAL A 56 12.30 -11.74 46.86
CA VAL A 56 12.39 -12.90 47.77
C VAL A 56 12.23 -12.44 49.21
N SER A 57 11.40 -13.12 49.98
CA SER A 57 11.18 -12.83 51.40
C SER A 57 12.44 -13.15 52.25
N GLU A 58 12.84 -12.23 53.14
CA GLU A 58 13.97 -12.46 54.07
C GLU A 58 13.51 -13.03 55.44
N GLU A 59 12.22 -12.95 55.76
CA GLU A 59 11.66 -13.39 57.04
C GLU A 59 10.35 -14.18 56.87
N GLN A 60 9.94 -14.92 57.90
CA GLN A 60 8.62 -15.54 57.91
C GLN A 60 7.61 -14.59 58.57
N LYS A 61 6.46 -14.39 57.94
CA LYS A 61 5.29 -13.74 58.53
C LYS A 61 4.06 -14.58 58.30
N ASP A 62 3.25 -14.72 59.34
CA ASP A 62 2.04 -15.52 59.34
C ASP A 62 0.87 -14.60 59.64
N ASN A 63 0.20 -14.12 58.58
CA ASN A 63 -0.97 -13.25 58.69
C ASN A 63 -2.29 -14.04 58.49
N THR A 64 -2.25 -15.37 58.69
CA THR A 64 -3.38 -16.27 58.40
C THR A 64 -4.66 -15.99 59.18
N SER A 65 -4.58 -15.20 60.26
CA SER A 65 -5.71 -14.81 61.09
C SER A 65 -5.82 -13.29 61.30
N GLY A 66 -5.03 -12.50 60.56
CA GLY A 66 -5.03 -11.03 60.61
C GLY A 66 -5.71 -10.41 59.39
N ASP A 67 -5.94 -9.10 59.46
CA ASP A 67 -6.46 -8.30 58.34
C ASP A 67 -5.30 -7.84 57.42
N ASP A 68 -5.62 -7.31 56.23
CA ASP A 68 -4.64 -6.83 55.26
C ASP A 68 -3.65 -5.82 55.86
N GLY A 69 -2.35 -6.14 55.79
CA GLY A 69 -1.26 -5.26 56.21
C GLY A 69 -1.03 -5.16 57.71
N ASP A 70 -1.69 -5.98 58.52
CA ASP A 70 -1.42 -6.10 59.97
C ASP A 70 0.05 -6.47 60.25
N LEU A 71 0.63 -7.28 59.35
CA LEU A 71 2.04 -7.65 59.38
C LEU A 71 2.75 -7.14 58.14
N THR A 72 4.01 -6.71 58.30
CA THR A 72 4.90 -6.36 57.21
C THR A 72 6.03 -7.37 57.09
N CYS A 73 6.35 -7.78 55.87
CA CYS A 73 7.44 -8.71 55.56
C CYS A 73 8.55 -8.01 54.77
N SER A 74 9.80 -8.18 55.21
CA SER A 74 10.98 -7.64 54.54
C SER A 74 11.32 -8.44 53.29
N VAL A 75 11.20 -7.81 52.12
CA VAL A 75 11.47 -8.45 50.82
C VAL A 75 12.74 -7.89 50.21
N ARG A 76 13.62 -8.79 49.78
CA ARG A 76 14.82 -8.44 49.04
C ARG A 76 14.54 -8.37 47.55
N ARG A 77 14.80 -7.20 46.98
CA ARG A 77 14.49 -6.84 45.59
C ARG A 77 15.70 -6.90 44.66
N ARG A 78 16.87 -7.28 45.17
CA ARG A 78 18.13 -7.31 44.39
C ARG A 78 19.04 -8.45 44.84
N GLY A 79 19.63 -9.16 43.89
CA GLY A 79 20.63 -10.20 44.13
C GLY A 79 20.40 -11.45 43.28
N LEU A 80 21.37 -12.36 43.34
CA LEU A 80 21.25 -13.69 42.76
C LEU A 80 20.67 -14.62 43.82
N PHE A 81 19.60 -15.32 43.47
CA PHE A 81 18.94 -16.29 44.33
C PHE A 81 19.02 -17.67 43.69
N ARG A 82 19.29 -18.68 44.52
CA ARG A 82 19.27 -20.06 44.06
C ARG A 82 17.81 -20.52 44.05
N CYS A 83 17.24 -20.65 42.86
CA CYS A 83 15.87 -21.09 42.66
C CYS A 83 15.83 -22.55 42.19
N ALA A 84 14.79 -23.27 42.60
CA ALA A 84 14.50 -24.59 42.06
C ALA A 84 13.79 -24.44 40.71
N ILE A 85 14.13 -25.32 39.76
CA ILE A 85 13.57 -25.35 38.42
C ILE A 85 13.32 -26.79 38.01
N ALA A 86 12.25 -27.04 37.25
CA ALA A 86 11.87 -28.41 36.87
C ALA A 86 12.95 -29.11 36.03
N ALA A 87 13.51 -28.39 35.06
CA ALA A 87 14.66 -28.83 34.27
C ALA A 87 15.35 -27.60 33.66
N ALA A 88 16.66 -27.49 33.87
CA ALA A 88 17.49 -26.49 33.21
C ALA A 88 18.77 -27.15 32.68
N THR A 89 19.39 -26.50 31.70
CA THR A 89 20.69 -26.87 31.16
C THR A 89 21.62 -25.66 31.16
N GLN A 90 22.92 -25.89 30.97
CA GLN A 90 23.90 -24.83 30.81
C GLN A 90 23.56 -23.82 29.69
N ALA A 91 22.79 -24.26 28.68
CA ALA A 91 22.35 -23.40 27.58
C ALA A 91 21.28 -22.37 27.99
N ASN A 92 20.59 -22.60 29.11
CA ASN A 92 19.53 -21.70 29.57
C ASN A 92 20.05 -20.51 30.40
N VAL A 93 21.36 -20.42 30.61
CA VAL A 93 21.93 -19.21 31.24
C VAL A 93 21.71 -18.01 30.32
N GLY A 94 20.99 -17.01 30.82
CA GLY A 94 20.52 -15.86 30.04
C GLY A 94 19.04 -15.92 29.64
N ASP A 95 18.37 -17.07 29.82
CA ASP A 95 16.94 -17.20 29.51
C ASP A 95 16.08 -16.51 30.58
N ASN A 96 14.92 -16.03 30.13
CA ASN A 96 13.88 -15.50 31.00
C ASN A 96 13.25 -16.64 31.80
N VAL A 97 13.12 -16.45 33.10
CA VAL A 97 12.41 -17.37 33.98
C VAL A 97 11.14 -16.76 34.53
N PHE A 98 10.14 -17.61 34.64
CA PHE A 98 8.78 -17.27 35.01
C PHE A 98 8.39 -17.96 36.30
N LEU A 99 7.55 -17.30 37.10
CA LEU A 99 7.07 -17.83 38.36
C LEU A 99 6.19 -19.04 38.13
N VAL A 100 6.44 -20.14 38.84
CA VAL A 100 5.52 -21.29 38.88
C VAL A 100 4.78 -21.29 40.21
N ASP A 101 5.54 -21.25 41.31
CA ASP A 101 5.05 -21.17 42.68
C ASP A 101 6.07 -20.43 43.58
N ASP A 102 5.85 -20.44 44.89
CA ASP A 102 6.61 -19.70 45.89
C ASP A 102 8.03 -20.26 46.14
N GLN A 103 8.39 -21.37 45.50
CA GLN A 103 9.70 -22.01 45.62
C GLN A 103 10.32 -22.44 44.27
N THR A 104 9.57 -22.41 43.17
CA THR A 104 10.01 -22.87 41.84
C THR A 104 9.80 -21.85 40.73
N VAL A 105 10.71 -21.89 39.75
CA VAL A 105 10.67 -21.11 38.51
C VAL A 105 10.66 -22.02 37.28
N GLY A 106 10.20 -21.49 36.14
CA GLY A 106 10.07 -22.22 34.87
C GLY A 106 10.58 -21.44 33.65
N LEU A 107 10.83 -22.14 32.54
CA LEU A 107 11.41 -21.62 31.29
C LEU A 107 10.39 -21.24 30.19
N ALA A 108 9.15 -20.90 30.54
CA ALA A 108 8.12 -20.38 29.59
C ALA A 108 7.31 -21.38 28.74
N ALA A 109 6.96 -22.56 29.25
CA ALA A 109 5.98 -23.41 28.57
C ALA A 109 5.12 -24.28 29.51
N THR A 110 5.13 -23.99 30.82
CA THR A 110 4.43 -24.79 31.84
C THR A 110 3.50 -23.95 32.72
N THR A 111 3.48 -22.64 32.52
CA THR A 111 2.72 -21.62 33.26
C THR A 111 1.71 -20.97 32.29
N THR A 112 0.55 -20.55 32.81
CA THR A 112 -0.57 -19.97 32.07
C THR A 112 -0.47 -18.44 31.95
N ASN A 113 0.12 -17.76 32.95
CA ASN A 113 0.16 -16.28 32.99
C ASN A 113 1.58 -15.71 32.81
N ASP A 114 2.61 -16.56 32.84
CA ASP A 114 4.00 -16.24 32.51
C ASP A 114 4.52 -14.97 33.22
N ILE A 115 4.39 -14.94 34.54
CA ILE A 115 4.87 -13.83 35.37
C ILE A 115 6.39 -13.86 35.40
N PHE A 116 7.03 -12.82 34.86
CA PHE A 116 8.48 -12.75 34.77
C PHE A 116 9.14 -12.55 36.14
N CYS A 117 10.07 -13.44 36.51
CA CYS A 117 10.76 -13.44 37.81
C CYS A 117 12.24 -13.09 37.73
N GLY A 118 12.83 -13.12 36.54
CA GLY A 118 14.22 -12.72 36.36
C GLY A 118 14.90 -13.50 35.25
N ILE A 119 16.22 -13.48 35.28
CA ILE A 119 17.06 -14.11 34.25
C ILE A 119 18.02 -15.09 34.93
N ILE A 120 18.23 -16.25 34.32
CA ILE A 120 19.22 -17.22 34.85
C ILE A 120 20.63 -16.64 34.68
N ALA A 121 21.32 -16.39 35.80
CA ALA A 121 22.67 -15.87 35.85
C ALA A 121 23.74 -16.97 35.83
N ALA A 122 23.48 -18.12 36.43
CA ALA A 122 24.40 -19.25 36.41
C ALA A 122 23.67 -20.59 36.58
N PHE A 123 24.15 -21.60 35.84
CA PHE A 123 23.70 -22.97 35.98
C PHE A 123 24.45 -23.65 37.12
N ILE A 124 23.73 -24.41 37.95
CA ILE A 124 24.33 -25.19 39.05
C ILE A 124 24.20 -26.67 38.71
N ASP A 125 22.97 -27.13 38.54
CA ASP A 125 22.59 -28.49 38.19
C ASP A 125 21.23 -28.48 37.49
N THR A 126 20.75 -29.64 37.06
CA THR A 126 19.52 -29.75 36.27
C THR A 126 18.26 -29.25 36.97
N THR A 127 18.25 -29.12 38.30
CA THR A 127 17.08 -28.67 39.06
C THR A 127 17.33 -27.37 39.84
N HIS A 128 18.50 -26.75 39.73
CA HIS A 128 18.82 -25.50 40.41
C HIS A 128 19.60 -24.54 39.53
N VAL A 129 19.20 -23.28 39.61
CA VAL A 129 19.83 -22.18 38.89
C VAL A 129 19.97 -20.98 39.81
N TRP A 130 21.00 -20.17 39.57
CA TRP A 130 21.06 -18.82 40.11
C TRP A 130 20.23 -17.90 39.21
N VAL A 131 19.18 -17.30 39.76
CA VAL A 131 18.33 -16.31 39.08
C VAL A 131 18.70 -14.94 39.60
N ASP A 132 19.05 -14.04 38.68
CA ASP A 132 19.09 -12.62 38.97
C ASP A 132 17.67 -12.06 38.85
N ILE A 133 17.13 -11.58 39.96
CA ILE A 133 15.77 -11.03 40.04
C ILE A 133 15.70 -9.55 39.69
N GLU A 134 16.85 -8.87 39.61
CA GLU A 134 16.90 -7.43 39.32
C GLU A 134 16.28 -7.04 37.97
N PRO A 135 16.43 -7.84 36.88
CA PRO A 135 15.74 -7.59 35.62
C PRO A 135 14.21 -7.58 35.75
N ALA A 136 13.60 -8.51 36.48
CA ALA A 136 12.14 -8.55 36.62
C ALA A 136 11.57 -7.34 37.33
N ILE A 137 12.36 -6.73 38.20
CA ILE A 137 11.97 -5.54 38.95
C ILE A 137 12.20 -4.25 38.14
N ARG A 138 13.09 -4.30 37.15
CA ARG A 138 13.46 -3.15 36.30
C ARG A 138 12.78 -3.16 34.94
N GLN A 139 12.31 -4.31 34.48
CA GLN A 139 11.72 -4.43 33.16
C GLN A 139 10.32 -3.82 33.16
N ALA A 140 10.17 -2.71 32.43
CA ALA A 140 8.88 -2.37 31.88
C ALA A 140 8.50 -3.51 30.93
N ASP A 141 7.32 -4.11 31.13
CA ASP A 141 6.76 -5.19 30.33
C ASP A 141 7.13 -5.03 28.84
N VAL A 142 7.58 -6.08 28.15
CA VAL A 142 7.84 -6.00 26.70
C VAL A 142 6.58 -5.52 25.96
N ALA A 143 5.38 -5.76 26.48
CA ALA A 143 4.14 -5.16 25.98
C ALA A 143 4.13 -3.62 26.04
N THR A 144 4.79 -3.01 27.03
CA THR A 144 4.99 -1.55 27.09
C THR A 144 6.06 -1.04 26.10
N HIS A 145 7.03 -1.87 25.71
CA HIS A 145 7.98 -1.57 24.63
C HIS A 145 7.36 -1.78 23.23
N ILE A 146 6.42 -2.72 23.09
CA ILE A 146 5.54 -2.82 21.90
C ILE A 146 4.68 -1.54 21.74
N ALA A 147 4.42 -0.81 22.82
CA ALA A 147 3.68 0.46 22.84
C ALA A 147 4.56 1.73 22.71
N ASP A 148 5.88 1.62 22.55
CA ASP A 148 6.79 2.76 22.41
C ASP A 148 6.87 3.27 20.96
N ALA A 149 6.18 4.40 20.71
CA ALA A 149 6.09 5.04 19.39
C ALA A 149 7.37 5.81 18.95
N SER A 150 8.46 5.79 19.73
CA SER A 150 9.73 6.38 19.29
C SER A 150 10.57 5.44 18.40
N GLY A 151 10.21 4.14 18.33
CA GLY A 151 10.61 3.14 17.33
C GLY A 151 9.44 2.79 16.38
N ALA A 152 8.98 3.79 15.61
CA ALA A 152 7.67 3.84 14.97
C ALA A 152 7.26 2.65 14.05
N HIS A 153 5.96 2.35 14.12
CA HIS A 153 5.20 1.35 13.35
C HIS A 153 5.45 1.38 11.82
N SER A 154 6.11 0.34 11.29
CA SER A 154 6.12 0.08 9.84
C SER A 154 4.69 -0.22 9.36
N ALA A 155 4.27 0.32 8.22
CA ALA A 155 2.92 0.14 7.69
C ALA A 155 2.57 -1.35 7.45
N SER A 156 3.55 -2.18 7.13
CA SER A 156 3.43 -3.64 6.99
C SER A 156 3.05 -4.37 8.28
N ALA A 157 3.25 -3.76 9.45
CA ALA A 157 2.85 -4.34 10.74
C ALA A 157 1.43 -3.91 11.17
N ILE A 158 0.80 -3.00 10.43
CA ILE A 158 -0.53 -2.48 10.73
C ILE A 158 -1.54 -3.19 9.83
N SER A 159 -2.36 -4.05 10.44
CA SER A 159 -3.48 -4.67 9.74
C SER A 159 -4.51 -3.63 9.36
N ILE A 160 -5.15 -3.82 8.20
CA ILE A 160 -6.23 -2.95 7.73
C ILE A 160 -7.58 -3.63 7.99
N LEU A 161 -8.50 -2.90 8.63
CA LEU A 161 -9.90 -3.30 8.71
C LEU A 161 -10.63 -2.69 7.51
N ASP A 162 -10.76 -3.47 6.44
CA ASP A 162 -11.37 -3.00 5.19
C ASP A 162 -12.88 -3.26 5.13
N GLU A 163 -13.64 -2.52 5.93
CA GLU A 163 -15.11 -2.61 5.95
C GLU A 163 -15.74 -2.24 4.59
N GLY A 164 -15.02 -1.46 3.76
CA GLY A 164 -15.46 -1.02 2.44
C GLY A 164 -15.08 -1.94 1.29
N THR A 165 -14.32 -3.01 1.52
CA THR A 165 -13.77 -3.90 0.48
C THR A 165 -13.03 -3.15 -0.63
N HIS A 166 -12.23 -2.16 -0.24
CA HIS A 166 -11.43 -1.34 -1.12
C HIS A 166 -10.08 -1.99 -1.51
N THR A 167 -9.67 -3.05 -0.83
CA THR A 167 -8.45 -3.82 -1.13
C THR A 167 -8.64 -5.29 -0.74
N GLU A 168 -7.99 -6.20 -1.46
CA GLU A 168 -7.97 -7.63 -1.08
C GLU A 168 -6.82 -7.97 -0.10
N THR A 169 -6.08 -6.96 0.35
CA THR A 169 -4.85 -7.12 1.12
C THR A 169 -5.06 -6.97 2.63
N GLY A 170 -4.19 -7.62 3.42
CA GLY A 170 -4.34 -7.70 4.89
C GLY A 170 -3.59 -6.62 5.68
N ASP A 171 -2.74 -5.83 5.03
CA ASP A 171 -1.91 -4.80 5.66
C ASP A 171 -1.88 -3.50 4.85
N VAL A 172 -1.52 -2.41 5.53
CA VAL A 172 -1.55 -1.05 4.95
C VAL A 172 -0.51 -0.87 3.83
N GLU A 173 0.62 -1.57 3.88
CA GLU A 173 1.65 -1.45 2.85
C GLU A 173 1.18 -2.05 1.53
N ALA A 174 0.62 -3.26 1.56
CA ALA A 174 0.08 -3.93 0.39
C ALA A 174 -1.11 -3.16 -0.21
N ALA A 175 -2.01 -2.63 0.62
CA ALA A 175 -3.13 -1.80 0.16
C ALA A 175 -2.64 -0.54 -0.57
N LEU A 176 -1.61 0.11 -0.02
CA LEU A 176 -1.03 1.30 -0.63
C LEU A 176 -0.32 0.98 -1.96
N GLN A 177 0.36 -0.17 -2.05
CA GLN A 177 0.97 -0.63 -3.30
C GLN A 177 -0.07 -0.86 -4.40
N GLU A 178 -1.23 -1.45 -4.06
CA GLU A 178 -2.35 -1.64 -5.00
C GLU A 178 -2.85 -0.30 -5.56
N ILE A 179 -3.06 0.68 -4.67
CA ILE A 179 -3.49 2.03 -5.05
C ILE A 179 -2.44 2.69 -5.96
N TYR A 180 -1.15 2.63 -5.59
CA TYR A 180 -0.09 3.21 -6.42
C TYR A 180 0.03 2.52 -7.79
N ALA A 181 -0.14 1.20 -7.87
CA ALA A 181 -0.14 0.48 -9.13
C ALA A 181 -1.28 0.97 -10.04
N SER A 182 -2.49 1.15 -9.48
CA SER A 182 -3.63 1.73 -10.20
C SER A 182 -3.34 3.15 -10.70
N LEU A 183 -2.82 4.02 -9.82
CA LEU A 183 -2.48 5.40 -10.17
C LEU A 183 -1.40 5.50 -11.27
N LEU A 184 -0.40 4.61 -11.24
CA LEU A 184 0.69 4.58 -12.23
C LEU A 184 0.26 4.00 -13.58
N THR A 185 -0.74 3.12 -13.61
CA THR A 185 -1.20 2.45 -14.82
C THR A 185 -2.41 3.12 -15.47
N ALA A 186 -3.17 3.92 -14.71
CA ALA A 186 -4.34 4.63 -15.20
C ALA A 186 -4.04 5.50 -16.43
N LYS A 187 -4.81 5.28 -17.49
CA LYS A 187 -4.72 6.03 -18.76
C LYS A 187 -5.78 7.13 -18.82
N GLY A 188 -5.44 8.20 -19.52
CA GLY A 188 -6.38 9.22 -19.96
C GLY A 188 -6.77 8.99 -21.41
N VAL A 189 -7.97 9.43 -21.79
CA VAL A 189 -8.46 9.33 -23.16
C VAL A 189 -9.00 10.68 -23.61
N ILE A 190 -8.49 11.16 -24.74
CA ILE A 190 -9.05 12.30 -25.48
C ILE A 190 -9.96 11.71 -26.54
N GLN A 191 -11.27 11.90 -26.37
CA GLN A 191 -12.24 11.51 -27.39
C GLN A 191 -12.07 12.41 -28.62
N ILE A 192 -11.85 11.80 -29.79
CA ILE A 192 -11.87 12.54 -31.04
C ILE A 192 -13.31 12.50 -31.56
N PRO A 193 -14.03 13.65 -31.58
CA PRO A 193 -15.36 13.67 -32.17
C PRO A 193 -15.25 13.29 -33.65
N MET A 194 -16.25 12.55 -34.14
CA MET A 194 -16.30 12.19 -35.56
C MET A 194 -16.20 13.45 -36.42
N PRO A 195 -15.19 13.55 -37.31
CA PRO A 195 -14.98 14.72 -38.14
C PRO A 195 -16.24 15.10 -38.93
N VAL A 196 -16.56 16.40 -38.95
CA VAL A 196 -17.72 16.99 -39.66
C VAL A 196 -17.31 17.81 -40.88
N ILE A 197 -16.01 18.01 -41.08
CA ILE A 197 -15.44 18.77 -42.19
C ILE A 197 -14.30 17.99 -42.86
N THR A 198 -14.09 18.29 -44.13
CA THR A 198 -12.87 17.91 -44.86
C THR A 198 -11.69 18.77 -44.39
N ASP A 199 -10.47 18.36 -44.73
CA ASP A 199 -9.26 19.16 -44.54
C ASP A 199 -9.31 20.53 -45.27
N ALA A 200 -10.07 20.62 -46.35
CA ALA A 200 -10.36 21.86 -47.07
C ALA A 200 -11.41 22.76 -46.39
N GLY A 201 -11.92 22.39 -45.21
CA GLY A 201 -12.92 23.16 -44.46
C GLY A 201 -14.34 23.07 -45.00
N VAL A 202 -14.65 22.04 -45.80
CA VAL A 202 -15.98 21.83 -46.38
C VAL A 202 -16.77 20.84 -45.52
N ALA A 203 -18.06 21.09 -45.31
CA ALA A 203 -18.93 20.18 -44.56
C ALA A 203 -18.98 18.78 -45.21
N LEU A 204 -18.90 17.75 -44.37
CA LEU A 204 -18.92 16.38 -44.83
C LEU A 204 -20.35 15.98 -45.27
N ALA A 205 -20.47 15.48 -46.50
CA ALA A 205 -21.74 15.03 -47.07
C ALA A 205 -22.06 13.58 -46.67
N ALA A 206 -23.28 13.14 -46.95
CA ALA A 206 -23.61 11.71 -46.90
C ALA A 206 -22.74 10.94 -47.92
N PHE A 207 -22.28 9.75 -47.54
CA PHE A 207 -21.48 8.91 -48.42
C PHE A 207 -22.28 8.53 -49.67
N THR A 208 -21.67 8.77 -50.83
CA THR A 208 -22.16 8.28 -52.12
C THR A 208 -21.11 7.36 -52.71
N SER A 209 -21.51 6.16 -53.12
CA SER A 209 -20.62 5.21 -53.80
C SER A 209 -20.25 5.75 -55.18
N ALA A 210 -19.11 6.40 -55.29
CA ALA A 210 -18.53 6.93 -56.53
C ALA A 210 -17.02 6.70 -56.49
N ASP A 211 -16.37 6.48 -57.62
CA ASP A 211 -14.91 6.41 -57.73
C ASP A 211 -14.32 7.83 -57.62
N ALA A 212 -14.30 8.37 -56.39
CA ALA A 212 -13.86 9.72 -56.08
C ALA A 212 -12.96 9.73 -54.85
N ALA A 213 -12.19 10.80 -54.68
CA ALA A 213 -11.43 11.02 -53.44
C ALA A 213 -12.33 11.41 -52.26
N THR A 214 -13.58 11.79 -52.54
CA THR A 214 -14.51 12.35 -51.55
C THR A 214 -15.03 11.28 -50.61
N MET A 215 -14.87 11.53 -49.32
CA MET A 215 -15.43 10.72 -48.25
C MET A 215 -16.80 11.24 -47.83
N GLY A 216 -17.53 10.44 -47.05
CA GLY A 216 -18.82 10.90 -46.54
C GLY A 216 -19.30 10.09 -45.35
N TYR A 217 -20.33 10.62 -44.69
CA TYR A 217 -20.99 9.92 -43.60
C TYR A 217 -21.68 8.65 -44.10
N CYS A 218 -21.26 7.52 -43.55
CA CYS A 218 -21.96 6.27 -43.73
C CYS A 218 -23.23 6.29 -42.87
N VAL A 219 -24.38 6.31 -43.53
CA VAL A 219 -25.71 6.38 -42.89
C VAL A 219 -26.37 5.01 -42.75
N THR A 220 -25.60 3.92 -42.80
CA THR A 220 -26.17 2.57 -42.60
C THR A 220 -26.48 2.31 -41.13
N ALA A 221 -27.56 1.58 -40.84
CA ALA A 221 -28.05 1.33 -39.48
C ALA A 221 -27.06 0.61 -38.53
N LYS A 222 -25.96 0.05 -39.05
CA LYS A 222 -24.97 -0.75 -38.29
C LYS A 222 -23.51 -0.34 -38.53
N GLY A 223 -23.27 0.75 -39.25
CA GLY A 223 -21.94 1.18 -39.67
C GLY A 223 -21.82 2.70 -39.73
N LEU A 224 -22.31 3.38 -38.67
CA LEU A 224 -22.20 4.82 -38.54
C LEU A 224 -20.72 5.21 -38.43
N GLY A 225 -20.27 6.09 -39.32
CA GLY A 225 -18.87 6.46 -39.41
C GLY A 225 -18.58 7.26 -40.67
N ILE A 226 -17.29 7.46 -40.96
CA ILE A 226 -16.84 8.11 -42.19
C ILE A 226 -16.38 7.02 -43.14
N ARG A 227 -16.90 7.01 -44.36
CA ARG A 227 -16.57 6.01 -45.38
C ARG A 227 -15.81 6.65 -46.53
N TRP A 228 -14.78 5.93 -46.98
CA TRP A 228 -14.07 6.18 -48.22
C TRP A 228 -14.37 5.01 -49.16
N ASN A 229 -14.67 5.33 -50.42
CA ASN A 229 -14.68 4.33 -51.48
C ASN A 229 -13.26 3.93 -51.83
N ASN A 230 -13.14 2.82 -52.55
CA ASN A 230 -11.91 2.47 -53.22
C ASN A 230 -11.41 3.63 -54.12
N HIS A 231 -10.31 4.26 -53.72
CA HIS A 231 -9.66 5.32 -54.50
C HIS A 231 -8.15 5.31 -54.22
N ALA A 232 -7.34 5.62 -55.23
CA ALA A 232 -5.88 5.63 -55.10
C ALA A 232 -5.36 6.76 -54.19
N THR A 233 -6.06 7.89 -54.15
CA THR A 233 -5.71 9.06 -53.32
C THR A 233 -6.94 9.56 -52.54
N PRO A 234 -7.34 8.90 -51.45
CA PRO A 234 -8.49 9.30 -50.65
C PRO A 234 -8.29 10.70 -50.04
N GLY A 235 -9.36 11.48 -49.91
CA GLY A 235 -9.31 12.80 -49.25
C GLY A 235 -9.22 12.68 -47.73
N ALA A 236 -8.81 13.76 -47.06
CA ALA A 236 -8.70 13.81 -45.60
C ALA A 236 -9.87 14.52 -44.92
N VAL A 237 -10.15 14.09 -43.68
CA VAL A 237 -11.09 14.75 -42.78
C VAL A 237 -10.34 15.46 -41.67
N GLY A 238 -10.85 16.61 -41.24
CA GLY A 238 -10.25 17.46 -40.23
C GLY A 238 -11.01 17.43 -38.91
N THR A 239 -10.28 17.39 -37.79
CA THR A 239 -10.84 17.53 -36.45
C THR A 239 -9.84 18.18 -35.52
N LYS A 240 -10.31 18.69 -34.38
CA LYS A 240 -9.48 19.39 -33.39
C LYS A 240 -9.90 18.97 -31.99
N VAL A 241 -8.91 18.69 -31.16
CA VAL A 241 -9.11 18.29 -29.76
C VAL A 241 -8.25 19.13 -28.84
N ILE A 242 -8.71 19.34 -27.61
CA ILE A 242 -7.96 20.08 -26.59
C ILE A 242 -7.08 19.09 -25.83
N MET A 243 -5.83 19.47 -25.54
CA MET A 243 -4.97 18.69 -24.67
C MET A 243 -5.44 18.84 -23.21
N PRO A 244 -5.73 17.75 -22.49
CA PRO A 244 -6.14 17.83 -21.10
C PRO A 244 -5.03 18.37 -20.18
N PRO A 245 -5.36 19.08 -19.09
CA PRO A 245 -4.36 19.58 -18.13
C PRO A 245 -3.58 18.46 -17.42
N ASP A 246 -4.20 17.29 -17.27
CA ASP A 246 -3.62 16.11 -16.64
C ASP A 246 -2.78 15.25 -17.61
N ALA A 247 -2.61 15.65 -18.88
CA ALA A 247 -1.81 14.90 -19.83
C ALA A 247 -0.30 15.02 -19.56
N ASP A 248 0.38 13.89 -19.38
CA ASP A 248 1.83 13.78 -19.23
C ASP A 248 2.52 13.80 -20.60
N VAL A 249 3.00 14.98 -21.00
CA VAL A 249 3.72 15.19 -22.27
C VAL A 249 5.15 14.63 -22.27
N THR A 250 5.63 14.10 -21.13
CA THR A 250 6.94 13.42 -21.06
C THR A 250 6.87 11.95 -21.46
N ALA A 251 5.66 11.44 -21.75
CA ALA A 251 5.42 10.10 -22.26
C ALA A 251 4.73 10.17 -23.63
N ASN A 252 4.97 9.17 -24.47
CA ASN A 252 4.28 9.07 -25.76
C ASN A 252 2.76 8.93 -25.54
N ALA A 253 1.98 9.50 -26.45
CA ALA A 253 0.56 9.23 -26.58
C ALA A 253 0.33 8.25 -27.75
N VAL A 254 -0.84 7.63 -27.80
CA VAL A 254 -1.20 6.69 -28.87
C VAL A 254 -2.54 7.12 -29.45
N LEU A 255 -2.57 7.38 -30.76
CA LEU A 255 -3.81 7.52 -31.50
C LEU A 255 -4.32 6.13 -31.85
N HIS A 256 -5.58 5.87 -31.55
CA HIS A 256 -6.30 4.65 -31.90
C HIS A 256 -7.40 4.98 -32.90
N ILE A 257 -7.54 4.15 -33.92
CA ILE A 257 -8.61 4.25 -34.92
C ILE A 257 -9.27 2.88 -35.04
N LEU A 258 -10.58 2.83 -34.83
CA LEU A 258 -11.39 1.66 -35.17
C LEU A 258 -11.94 1.82 -36.58
N ALA A 259 -11.66 0.85 -37.44
CA ALA A 259 -12.10 0.85 -38.81
C ALA A 259 -12.54 -0.53 -39.28
N ALA A 260 -13.38 -0.58 -40.31
CA ALA A 260 -13.85 -1.82 -40.93
C ALA A 260 -13.84 -1.69 -42.46
N LYS A 261 -13.43 -2.75 -43.15
CA LYS A 261 -13.33 -2.78 -44.62
C LYS A 261 -14.51 -3.50 -45.28
N THR A 262 -14.96 -3.09 -46.47
CA THR A 262 -16.06 -3.76 -47.20
C THR A 262 -15.56 -4.81 -48.20
N GLY A 263 -14.25 -5.04 -48.30
CA GLY A 263 -13.64 -6.19 -48.98
C GLY A 263 -12.55 -6.85 -48.13
N ALA A 264 -12.07 -8.00 -48.59
CA ALA A 264 -11.15 -8.89 -47.89
C ALA A 264 -9.98 -9.26 -48.81
N THR A 265 -9.34 -8.25 -49.41
CA THR A 265 -8.25 -8.44 -50.37
C THR A 265 -6.91 -8.40 -49.62
N ALA A 266 -6.14 -9.49 -49.67
CA ALA A 266 -4.89 -9.63 -48.89
C ALA A 266 -3.87 -8.50 -49.11
N GLY A 267 -3.79 -7.97 -50.34
CA GLY A 267 -2.90 -6.84 -50.68
C GLY A 267 -3.38 -5.49 -50.17
N ASP A 268 -4.66 -5.38 -49.80
CA ASP A 268 -5.29 -4.13 -49.42
C ASP A 268 -5.18 -3.95 -47.88
N ALA A 269 -3.95 -3.97 -47.37
CA ALA A 269 -3.64 -3.81 -45.94
C ALA A 269 -3.66 -2.31 -45.55
N THR A 270 -4.85 -1.71 -45.58
CA THR A 270 -5.05 -0.27 -45.44
C THR A 270 -4.46 0.28 -44.14
N LYS A 271 -3.76 1.42 -44.24
CA LYS A 271 -3.31 2.24 -43.11
C LYS A 271 -4.05 3.56 -43.13
N PHE A 272 -4.02 4.31 -42.04
CA PHE A 272 -4.42 5.72 -42.05
C PHE A 272 -3.17 6.60 -42.00
N THR A 273 -3.08 7.55 -42.92
CA THR A 273 -2.15 8.67 -42.81
C THR A 273 -2.80 9.75 -41.97
N VAL A 274 -2.11 10.15 -40.92
CA VAL A 274 -2.57 11.15 -39.97
C VAL A 274 -1.59 12.33 -40.00
N GLY A 275 -2.09 13.52 -40.29
CA GLY A 275 -1.39 14.77 -39.97
C GLY A 275 -1.77 15.19 -38.56
N ALA A 276 -0.79 15.53 -37.73
CA ALA A 276 -1.03 16.03 -36.37
C ALA A 276 -0.25 17.32 -36.17
N TYR A 277 -0.94 18.38 -35.75
CA TYR A 277 -0.39 19.73 -35.65
C TYR A 277 -0.79 20.38 -34.31
N ASN A 278 0.17 20.96 -33.62
CA ASN A 278 -0.02 21.65 -32.35
C ASN A 278 -0.44 23.10 -32.57
N ASN A 279 -1.40 23.54 -31.77
CA ASN A 279 -1.79 24.94 -31.64
C ASN A 279 -1.49 25.40 -30.22
N ASP A 280 -0.28 25.92 -30.05
CA ASP A 280 0.26 26.37 -28.76
C ASP A 280 -0.08 27.82 -28.49
N VAL A 281 -0.31 28.14 -27.21
CA VAL A 281 -0.48 29.54 -26.80
C VAL A 281 0.81 30.31 -27.05
N GLY A 282 0.71 31.36 -27.88
CA GLY A 282 1.84 32.22 -28.24
C GLY A 282 2.60 31.79 -29.49
N ALA A 283 2.26 30.65 -30.11
CA ALA A 283 2.77 30.24 -31.41
C ALA A 283 1.87 30.73 -32.56
N ALA A 284 2.42 30.74 -33.78
CA ALA A 284 1.61 30.91 -34.99
C ALA A 284 0.85 29.61 -35.28
N TYR A 285 -0.41 29.72 -35.72
CA TYR A 285 -1.30 28.57 -35.91
C TYR A 285 -0.94 27.66 -37.09
N ASP A 286 -0.10 28.14 -38.00
CA ASP A 286 0.26 27.50 -39.28
C ASP A 286 1.77 27.24 -39.43
N ALA A 287 2.55 27.48 -38.38
CA ALA A 287 4.00 27.32 -38.41
C ALA A 287 4.50 25.96 -37.91
N ASP A 288 3.59 25.10 -37.40
CA ASP A 288 3.95 23.81 -36.83
C ASP A 288 4.10 22.71 -37.91
N ASP A 289 5.15 21.91 -37.78
CA ASP A 289 5.37 20.74 -38.63
C ASP A 289 4.53 19.56 -38.15
N THR A 290 4.07 18.71 -39.07
CA THR A 290 3.30 17.52 -38.67
C THR A 290 4.16 16.56 -37.85
N PHE A 291 3.65 16.15 -36.69
CA PHE A 291 4.20 15.05 -35.88
C PHE A 291 3.39 13.75 -35.99
N GLY A 292 2.45 13.72 -36.94
CA GLY A 292 1.69 12.53 -37.28
C GLY A 292 2.49 11.53 -38.12
N GLY A 293 1.80 10.57 -38.73
CA GLY A 293 2.42 9.49 -39.48
C GLY A 293 1.39 8.49 -40.00
N ASP A 294 1.87 7.32 -40.42
CA ASP A 294 1.01 6.22 -40.81
C ASP A 294 0.73 5.30 -39.62
N THR A 295 -0.54 4.90 -39.44
CA THR A 295 -0.91 3.89 -38.44
C THR A 295 -0.31 2.52 -38.78
N SER A 296 -0.43 1.58 -37.83
CA SER A 296 -0.35 0.15 -38.16
C SER A 296 -1.32 -0.22 -39.29
N ALA A 297 -1.00 -1.29 -40.02
CA ALA A 297 -1.83 -1.77 -41.10
C ALA A 297 -3.01 -2.58 -40.57
N MET A 298 -4.17 -2.40 -41.18
CA MET A 298 -5.25 -3.37 -41.09
C MET A 298 -4.82 -4.69 -41.76
N THR A 299 -5.34 -5.81 -41.26
CA THR A 299 -5.26 -7.11 -41.92
C THR A 299 -6.14 -7.06 -43.18
N GLY A 300 -5.51 -7.14 -44.35
CA GLY A 300 -6.19 -6.93 -45.64
C GLY A 300 -7.23 -7.99 -45.99
N ASP A 301 -6.94 -9.26 -45.71
CA ASP A 301 -7.83 -10.42 -45.98
C ASP A 301 -8.72 -10.79 -44.79
N ALA A 302 -8.82 -9.93 -43.78
CA ALA A 302 -9.79 -10.12 -42.71
C ALA A 302 -11.22 -10.20 -43.29
N THR A 303 -12.08 -10.99 -42.64
CA THR A 303 -13.49 -11.06 -43.01
C THR A 303 -14.08 -9.65 -43.19
N ALA A 304 -14.72 -9.43 -44.34
CA ALA A 304 -15.29 -8.13 -44.66
C ALA A 304 -16.21 -7.65 -43.53
N LYS A 305 -16.09 -6.36 -43.21
CA LYS A 305 -16.79 -5.61 -42.17
C LYS A 305 -16.41 -6.00 -40.73
N THR A 306 -15.37 -6.79 -40.53
CA THR A 306 -14.76 -6.96 -39.21
C THR A 306 -14.11 -5.66 -38.77
N VAL A 307 -14.43 -5.22 -37.55
CA VAL A 307 -13.78 -4.07 -36.93
C VAL A 307 -12.36 -4.44 -36.54
N GLN A 308 -11.42 -3.59 -36.92
CA GLN A 308 -10.01 -3.70 -36.57
C GLN A 308 -9.55 -2.41 -35.91
N GLU A 309 -8.54 -2.53 -35.07
CA GLU A 309 -7.87 -1.41 -34.43
C GLU A 309 -6.53 -1.18 -35.13
N VAL A 310 -6.28 0.07 -35.49
CA VAL A 310 -4.97 0.52 -35.95
C VAL A 310 -4.50 1.68 -35.09
N THR A 311 -3.19 1.74 -34.86
CA THR A 311 -2.61 2.68 -33.90
C THR A 311 -1.45 3.46 -34.51
N LEU A 312 -1.24 4.68 -34.02
CA LEU A 312 -0.11 5.53 -34.34
C LEU A 312 0.47 6.08 -33.03
N THR A 313 1.77 5.91 -32.81
CA THR A 313 2.46 6.55 -31.70
C THR A 313 2.66 8.04 -31.99
N LEU A 314 2.16 8.89 -31.11
CA LEU A 314 2.45 10.32 -31.08
C LEU A 314 3.63 10.54 -30.12
N ALA A 315 4.77 10.93 -30.66
CA ALA A 315 6.02 10.99 -29.91
C ALA A 315 6.03 12.13 -28.88
N LEU A 316 6.51 11.84 -27.67
CA LEU A 316 6.59 12.76 -26.53
C LEU A 316 7.28 14.08 -26.87
N ALA A 317 8.28 14.05 -27.75
CA ALA A 317 9.06 15.24 -28.12
C ALA A 317 8.22 16.30 -28.84
N ASN A 318 7.07 15.90 -29.40
CA ASN A 318 6.18 16.75 -30.18
C ASN A 318 4.81 16.91 -29.53
N LEU A 319 4.61 16.42 -28.30
CA LEU A 319 3.35 16.62 -27.59
C LEU A 319 3.33 17.99 -26.91
N THR A 320 2.25 18.71 -27.12
CA THR A 320 2.04 20.00 -26.48
C THR A 320 1.33 19.89 -25.12
N ALA A 321 1.67 20.79 -24.19
CA ALA A 321 1.07 20.88 -22.87
C ALA A 321 -0.12 21.85 -22.85
N TYR A 322 -1.12 21.56 -22.03
CA TYR A 322 -2.22 22.49 -21.78
C TYR A 322 -1.70 23.85 -21.26
N PRO A 323 -2.27 24.99 -21.68
CA PRO A 323 -3.36 25.13 -22.66
C PRO A 323 -2.88 25.05 -24.12
N ALA A 324 -3.36 24.04 -24.85
CA ALA A 324 -3.09 23.86 -26.27
C ALA A 324 -4.16 22.94 -26.91
N ALA A 325 -4.23 22.96 -28.25
CA ALA A 325 -5.09 22.07 -29.01
C ALA A 325 -4.28 21.33 -30.08
N VAL A 326 -4.69 20.11 -30.40
CA VAL A 326 -4.11 19.31 -31.49
C VAL A 326 -5.12 19.25 -32.62
N GLU A 327 -4.69 19.66 -33.80
CA GLU A 327 -5.41 19.47 -35.05
C GLU A 327 -4.99 18.16 -35.69
N LEU A 328 -5.97 17.40 -36.19
CA LEU A 328 -5.75 16.13 -36.84
C LEU A 328 -6.38 16.14 -38.23
N THR A 329 -5.61 15.73 -39.24
CA THR A 329 -6.13 15.34 -40.54
C THR A 329 -5.99 13.83 -40.70
N ILE A 330 -7.04 13.14 -41.11
CA ILE A 330 -7.05 11.67 -41.19
C ILE A 330 -7.54 11.25 -42.57
N LYS A 331 -6.79 10.38 -43.25
CA LYS A 331 -7.21 9.70 -44.48
C LYS A 331 -6.67 8.28 -44.56
N PRO A 332 -7.33 7.36 -45.29
CA PRO A 332 -6.68 6.12 -45.70
C PRO A 332 -5.42 6.44 -46.51
N LYS A 333 -4.35 5.66 -46.31
CA LYS A 333 -3.07 5.84 -46.99
C LYS A 333 -3.24 5.63 -48.48
N ASP A 334 -2.70 6.57 -49.26
CA ASP A 334 -2.74 6.51 -50.71
C ASP A 334 -2.22 5.15 -51.23
N GLY A 335 -2.98 4.54 -52.14
CA GLY A 335 -2.67 3.26 -52.76
C GLY A 335 -2.94 2.01 -51.90
N THR A 336 -3.47 2.14 -50.67
CA THR A 336 -3.65 0.98 -49.76
C THR A 336 -5.08 0.44 -49.67
N LEU A 337 -6.05 1.11 -50.30
CA LEU A 337 -7.44 0.64 -50.37
C LEU A 337 -7.68 -0.39 -51.48
N GLY A 338 -6.96 -0.28 -52.61
CA GLY A 338 -6.94 -1.27 -53.68
C GLY A 338 -8.24 -1.41 -54.47
N VAL A 339 -9.11 -2.34 -54.07
CA VAL A 339 -10.50 -2.49 -54.56
C VAL A 339 -11.54 -2.40 -53.45
N ASP A 340 -11.08 -2.18 -52.22
CA ASP A 340 -11.90 -2.21 -51.02
C ASP A 340 -12.30 -0.81 -50.54
N ASP A 341 -13.44 -0.72 -49.89
CA ASP A 341 -13.85 0.47 -49.13
C ASP A 341 -13.47 0.33 -47.66
N VAL A 342 -13.28 1.45 -46.96
CA VAL A 342 -13.07 1.48 -45.51
C VAL A 342 -14.03 2.45 -44.83
N ILE A 343 -14.48 2.07 -43.63
CA ILE A 343 -15.28 2.91 -42.74
C ILE A 343 -14.48 3.12 -41.46
N MET A 344 -14.20 4.37 -41.10
CA MET A 344 -13.72 4.75 -39.78
C MET A 344 -14.92 4.91 -38.84
N LEU A 345 -14.91 4.19 -37.73
CA LEU A 345 -16.03 4.10 -36.78
C LEU A 345 -15.78 4.95 -35.54
N ALA A 346 -14.55 5.01 -35.05
CA ALA A 346 -14.16 5.79 -33.88
C ALA A 346 -12.66 6.12 -33.92
N ALA A 347 -12.27 7.19 -33.24
CA ALA A 347 -10.87 7.52 -32.97
C ALA A 347 -10.73 8.15 -31.58
N TRP A 348 -9.61 7.89 -30.90
CA TRP A 348 -9.26 8.54 -29.65
C TRP A 348 -7.75 8.58 -29.44
N ILE A 349 -7.28 9.52 -28.62
CA ILE A 349 -5.88 9.53 -28.18
C ILE A 349 -5.84 9.00 -26.76
N GLU A 350 -5.10 7.92 -26.54
CA GLU A 350 -4.71 7.45 -25.22
C GLU A 350 -3.44 8.18 -24.77
N TYR A 351 -3.42 8.67 -23.53
CA TYR A 351 -2.27 9.34 -22.95
C TYR A 351 -2.04 8.89 -21.50
N LYS A 352 -0.80 9.05 -21.03
CA LYS A 352 -0.47 8.84 -19.62
C LYS A 352 -0.91 10.04 -18.79
N LYS A 353 -1.61 9.81 -17.68
CA LYS A 353 -1.95 10.90 -16.75
C LYS A 353 -0.76 11.30 -15.90
N LYS A 354 -0.62 12.60 -15.63
CA LYS A 354 0.28 13.11 -14.60
C LYS A 354 -0.20 12.60 -13.25
N LEU A 355 0.75 12.17 -12.41
CA LEU A 355 0.46 12.01 -10.99
C LEU A 355 0.16 13.40 -10.43
N LEU A 356 -0.95 13.53 -9.69
CA LEU A 356 -1.25 14.72 -8.91
C LEU A 356 -0.16 14.85 -7.84
N THR A 357 0.89 15.59 -8.17
CA THR A 357 1.88 16.02 -7.20
C THR A 357 1.36 17.31 -6.59
N ALA A 358 1.19 17.29 -5.27
CA ALA A 358 0.85 18.48 -4.49
C ALA A 358 1.98 19.51 -4.55
#